data_AF-A0A1Z4LJC3-F1
#
_entry.id   AF-A0A1Z4LJC3-F1
#
_cell.length_a   1.000
_cell.length_b   1.000
_cell.length_c   1.000
_cell.angle_alpha   90.00
_cell.angle_beta   90.00
_cell.angle_gamma   90.00
#
_symmetry.space_group_name_H-M   'P 1'
#
loop_
_entity.id
_entity.type
_entity.pdbx_description
1 polymer ?
#
loop_
_entity_poly.entity_id
_entity_poly.type
_entity_poly.pdbx_seq_one_letter_code
_entity_poly.pdbx_strand_id
1 'polypeptide(L)'
;MKHRKPLTTIIEREDDWYISLCPELDIASQGKTIEEARDNLVEAVELFLETASNDEIQQRFYTETLNSQKLDLIEREHPAYEAIVSKILEDALTEKPSSRAGKGEVRDWLKSLLEE
;
A
#
# COMPACT_ATOMS: atom_id res chain seq x y z
N MET A 1 1.77 -28.48 -9.46
CA MET A 1 0.61 -27.57 -9.67
C MET A 1 1.17 -26.16 -9.74
N LYS A 2 0.89 -25.37 -10.80
CA LYS A 2 1.27 -23.95 -10.81
C LYS A 2 0.42 -23.24 -9.74
N HIS A 3 1.04 -22.79 -8.66
CA HIS A 3 0.36 -22.03 -7.62
C HIS A 3 -0.06 -20.68 -8.22
N ARG A 4 -1.35 -20.51 -8.53
CA ARG A 4 -1.91 -19.21 -8.89
C ARG A 4 -2.18 -18.48 -7.57
N LYS A 5 -1.30 -17.55 -7.21
CA LYS A 5 -1.59 -16.60 -6.13
C LYS A 5 -2.50 -15.50 -6.70
N PRO A 6 -3.67 -15.24 -6.12
CA PRO A 6 -4.44 -14.06 -6.49
C PRO A 6 -3.61 -12.80 -6.17
N LEU A 7 -3.69 -11.80 -7.04
CA LEU A 7 -3.15 -10.47 -6.78
C LEU A 7 -4.34 -9.54 -6.53
N THR A 8 -4.21 -8.69 -5.52
CA THR A 8 -5.22 -7.70 -5.16
C THR A 8 -4.88 -6.38 -5.84
N THR A 9 -5.90 -5.64 -6.25
CA THR A 9 -5.75 -4.26 -6.72
C THR A 9 -6.60 -3.35 -5.86
N ILE A 10 -5.93 -2.43 -5.17
CA ILE A 10 -6.56 -1.32 -4.44
C ILE A 10 -6.52 -0.11 -5.36
N ILE A 11 -7.63 0.61 -5.51
CA ILE A 11 -7.69 1.84 -6.32
C ILE A 11 -8.29 2.95 -5.49
N GLU A 12 -7.57 4.06 -5.42
CA GLU A 12 -7.98 5.26 -4.70
C GLU A 12 -7.96 6.46 -5.64
N ARG A 13 -8.87 7.40 -5.41
CA ARG A 13 -8.87 8.67 -6.16
C ARG A 13 -8.04 9.69 -5.40
N GLU A 14 -7.01 10.22 -6.06
CA GLU A 14 -6.19 11.32 -5.57
C GLU A 14 -6.31 12.50 -6.54
N ASP A 15 -7.02 13.55 -6.12
CA ASP A 15 -7.38 14.71 -6.93
C ASP A 15 -8.06 14.34 -8.28
N ASP A 16 -7.35 14.60 -9.39
CA ASP A 16 -7.74 14.36 -10.78
C ASP A 16 -7.11 13.07 -11.35
N TRP A 17 -6.66 12.17 -10.47
CA TRP A 17 -6.03 10.90 -10.80
C TRP A 17 -6.61 9.75 -9.99
N TYR A 18 -6.43 8.54 -10.50
CA TYR A 18 -6.63 7.29 -9.79
C TYR A 18 -5.26 6.65 -9.58
N ILE A 19 -4.96 6.29 -8.33
CA ILE A 19 -3.77 5.55 -7.94
C ILE A 19 -4.19 4.11 -7.72
N SER A 20 -3.43 3.16 -8.26
CA SER A 20 -3.67 1.74 -8.15
C SER A 20 -2.46 1.06 -7.48
N LEU A 21 -2.70 0.12 -6.57
CA LEU A 21 -1.68 -0.59 -5.80
C LEU A 21 -1.94 -2.10 -5.81
N CYS A 22 -0.89 -2.88 -6.07
CA CYS A 22 -0.81 -4.31 -5.79
C CYS A 22 0.09 -4.51 -4.55
N PRO A 23 -0.51 -4.73 -3.36
CA PRO A 23 0.25 -4.84 -2.11
C PRO A 23 1.20 -6.03 -2.10
N GLU A 24 0.80 -7.17 -2.70
CA GLU A 24 1.57 -8.41 -2.65
C GLU A 24 2.94 -8.32 -3.35
N LEU A 25 3.07 -7.37 -4.27
CA LEU A 25 4.31 -7.10 -5.01
C LEU A 25 4.90 -5.73 -4.69
N ASP A 26 4.22 -4.92 -3.86
CA ASP A 26 4.55 -3.52 -3.61
C ASP A 26 4.78 -2.75 -4.92
N ILE A 27 3.77 -2.81 -5.81
CA ILE A 27 3.79 -2.15 -7.13
C ILE A 27 2.58 -1.23 -7.22
N ALA A 28 2.82 0.03 -7.56
CA ALA A 28 1.78 1.02 -7.79
C ALA A 28 1.83 1.56 -9.22
N SER A 29 0.68 2.03 -9.69
CA SER A 29 0.54 2.75 -10.96
C SER A 29 -0.54 3.83 -10.83
N GLN A 30 -0.78 4.59 -11.90
CA GLN A 30 -1.77 5.66 -11.91
C GLN A 30 -2.43 5.83 -13.27
N GLY A 31 -3.62 6.43 -13.30
CA GLY A 31 -4.35 6.75 -14.53
C GLY A 31 -5.39 7.86 -14.33
N LYS A 32 -5.92 8.42 -15.41
CA LYS A 32 -7.00 9.42 -15.38
C LYS A 32 -8.36 8.81 -15.14
N THR A 33 -8.52 7.53 -15.41
CA THR A 33 -9.72 6.75 -15.05
C THR A 33 -9.34 5.53 -14.23
N ILE A 34 -10.33 4.88 -13.63
CA ILE A 34 -10.16 3.61 -12.90
C ILE A 34 -9.61 2.54 -13.84
N GLU A 35 -10.12 2.48 -15.06
CA GLU A 35 -9.69 1.51 -16.08
C GLU A 35 -8.24 1.74 -16.46
N GLU A 36 -7.84 3.00 -16.73
CA GLU A 36 -6.45 3.33 -17.06
C GLU A 36 -5.50 3.00 -15.89
N ALA A 37 -5.86 3.36 -14.66
CA ALA A 37 -5.03 3.05 -13.49
C ALA A 37 -4.88 1.54 -13.29
N ARG A 38 -5.94 0.75 -13.53
CA ARG A 38 -5.89 -0.71 -13.46
C ARG A 38 -5.03 -1.29 -14.58
N ASP A 39 -5.23 -0.86 -15.82
CA ASP A 39 -4.52 -1.41 -16.97
C ASP A 39 -3.03 -1.08 -16.89
N ASN A 40 -2.68 0.15 -16.48
CA ASN A 40 -1.29 0.54 -16.22
C ASN A 40 -0.67 -0.25 -15.04
N LEU A 41 -1.46 -0.67 -14.04
CA LEU A 41 -0.96 -1.53 -12.98
C LEU A 41 -0.68 -2.94 -13.49
N VAL A 42 -1.54 -3.48 -14.35
CA VAL A 42 -1.33 -4.80 -14.95
C VAL A 42 -0.03 -4.80 -15.75
N GLU A 43 0.20 -3.79 -16.60
CA GLU A 43 1.45 -3.67 -17.35
C GLU A 43 2.67 -3.57 -16.44
N ALA A 44 2.59 -2.78 -15.36
CA ALA A 44 3.69 -2.65 -14.40
C ALA A 44 4.01 -3.98 -13.68
N VAL A 45 2.97 -4.73 -13.31
CA VAL A 45 3.11 -6.06 -12.69
C VAL A 45 3.70 -7.06 -13.68
N GLU A 46 3.23 -7.08 -14.93
CA GLU A 46 3.77 -7.96 -15.97
C GLU A 46 5.25 -7.67 -16.23
N LEU A 47 5.60 -6.39 -16.40
CA LEU A 47 6.98 -5.97 -16.58
C LEU A 47 7.86 -6.37 -15.39
N PHE A 48 7.37 -6.22 -14.15
CA PHE A 48 8.09 -6.68 -12.97
C PHE A 48 8.33 -8.19 -13.00
N LEU A 49 7.31 -8.99 -13.28
CA LEU A 49 7.44 -10.45 -13.31
C LEU A 49 8.37 -10.95 -14.43
N GLU A 50 8.48 -10.20 -15.52
CA GLU A 50 9.40 -10.50 -16.63
C GLU A 50 10.85 -10.14 -16.34
N THR A 51 11.08 -9.09 -15.54
CA THR A 51 12.41 -8.50 -15.35
C THR A 51 13.05 -8.79 -14.00
N ALA A 52 12.25 -9.01 -12.97
CA ALA A 52 12.73 -9.28 -11.62
C ALA A 52 13.35 -10.68 -11.51
N SER A 53 14.31 -10.81 -10.60
CA SER A 53 14.85 -12.12 -10.26
C SER A 53 13.80 -12.97 -9.52
N ASN A 54 13.89 -14.29 -9.64
CA ASN A 54 13.02 -15.19 -8.87
C ASN A 54 13.12 -14.94 -7.37
N ASP A 55 14.33 -14.60 -6.86
CA ASP A 55 14.55 -14.32 -5.44
C ASP A 55 13.80 -13.06 -5.00
N GLU A 56 13.84 -12.00 -5.80
CA GLU A 56 13.08 -10.77 -5.53
C GLU A 56 11.57 -11.04 -5.54
N ILE A 57 11.07 -11.76 -6.54
CA ILE A 57 9.64 -12.11 -6.63
C ILE A 57 9.22 -12.90 -5.39
N GLN A 58 9.99 -13.91 -4.98
CA GLN A 58 9.68 -14.69 -3.78
C GLN A 58 9.75 -13.84 -2.51
N GLN A 59 10.74 -12.95 -2.40
CA GLN A 59 10.92 -12.08 -1.25
C GLN A 59 9.73 -11.13 -1.06
N ARG A 60 9.25 -10.48 -2.12
CA ARG A 60 8.11 -9.56 -2.02
C ARG A 60 6.83 -10.29 -1.60
N PHE A 61 6.53 -11.43 -2.23
CA PHE A 61 5.40 -12.27 -1.83
C PHE A 61 5.49 -12.78 -0.39
N TYR A 62 6.69 -13.17 0.05
CA TYR A 62 6.90 -13.69 1.40
C TYR A 62 6.76 -12.59 2.46
N THR A 63 7.24 -11.39 2.15
CA THR A 63 7.13 -10.22 3.03
C THR A 63 5.66 -9.91 3.32
N GLU A 64 4.82 -9.86 2.29
CA GLU A 64 3.39 -9.61 2.49
C GLU A 64 2.72 -10.75 3.28
N THR A 65 3.04 -12.00 2.94
CA THR A 65 2.50 -13.17 3.66
C THR A 65 2.88 -13.16 5.15
N LEU A 66 4.11 -12.76 5.48
CA LEU A 66 4.56 -12.62 6.86
C LEU A 66 3.87 -11.45 7.57
N ASN A 67 3.64 -10.33 6.87
CA ASN A 67 2.95 -9.19 7.44
C ASN A 67 1.52 -9.56 7.85
N SER A 68 0.78 -10.28 7.00
CA SER A 68 -0.55 -10.78 7.35
C SER A 68 -0.52 -11.71 8.56
N GLN A 69 0.40 -12.69 8.59
CA GLN A 69 0.52 -13.62 9.72
C GLN A 69 0.90 -12.93 11.04
N LYS A 70 1.75 -11.89 10.98
CA LYS A 70 2.11 -11.10 12.15
C LYS A 70 0.92 -10.30 12.68
N LEU A 71 0.10 -9.74 11.80
CA LEU A 71 -1.11 -9.03 12.19
C LEU A 71 -2.10 -9.98 12.88
N ASP A 72 -2.36 -11.15 12.30
CA ASP A 72 -3.20 -12.20 12.90
C ASP A 72 -2.71 -12.58 14.31
N LEU A 73 -1.39 -12.67 14.49
CA LEU A 73 -0.79 -12.98 15.79
C LEU A 73 -1.05 -11.86 16.80
N ILE A 74 -0.87 -10.60 16.40
CA ILE A 74 -1.10 -9.43 17.26
C ILE A 74 -2.57 -9.38 17.70
N GLU A 75 -3.51 -9.52 16.76
CA GLU A 75 -4.94 -9.51 17.05
C GLU A 75 -5.34 -10.61 18.03
N ARG A 76 -4.73 -11.80 17.89
CA ARG A 76 -4.96 -12.93 18.80
C ARG A 76 -4.36 -12.71 20.18
N GLU A 77 -3.13 -12.21 20.27
CA GLU A 77 -2.42 -11.99 21.54
C GLU A 77 -2.90 -10.75 22.29
N HIS A 78 -3.46 -9.78 21.57
CA HIS A 78 -3.99 -8.54 22.09
C HIS A 78 -5.45 -8.34 21.64
N PRO A 79 -6.44 -8.97 22.29
CA PRO A 79 -7.85 -8.88 21.90
C PRO A 79 -8.43 -7.44 21.92
N ALA A 80 -7.75 -6.50 22.57
CA ALA A 80 -8.12 -5.09 22.58
C ALA A 80 -7.56 -4.29 21.38
N TYR A 81 -6.66 -4.88 20.57
CA TYR A 81 -6.00 -4.21 19.44
C TYR A 81 -7.01 -3.64 18.46
N GLU A 82 -7.98 -4.44 18.00
CA GLU A 82 -9.01 -4.02 17.06
C GLU A 82 -9.81 -2.83 17.63
N ALA A 83 -10.28 -2.93 18.87
CA ALA A 83 -11.03 -1.87 19.53
C ALA A 83 -10.23 -0.57 19.68
N ILE A 84 -8.93 -0.67 20.00
CA ILE A 84 -8.03 0.49 20.10
C ILE A 84 -7.82 1.11 18.72
N VAL A 85 -7.54 0.31 17.69
CA VAL A 85 -7.36 0.80 16.32
C VAL A 85 -8.63 1.47 15.80
N SER A 86 -9.81 0.85 15.99
CA SER A 86 -11.08 1.46 15.62
C SER A 86 -11.29 2.80 16.31
N LYS A 87 -10.99 2.90 17.62
CA LYS A 87 -11.12 4.15 18.35
C LYS A 87 -10.17 5.24 17.82
N ILE A 88 -8.91 4.88 17.55
CA ILE A 88 -7.93 5.80 16.96
C ILE A 88 -8.40 6.27 15.57
N LEU A 89 -8.93 5.36 14.74
CA LEU A 89 -9.44 5.70 13.41
C LEU A 89 -10.66 6.62 13.49
N GLU A 90 -11.60 6.36 14.40
CA GLU A 90 -12.75 7.23 14.65
C GLU A 90 -12.31 8.64 15.06
N ASP A 91 -11.36 8.73 15.98
CA ASP A 91 -10.83 10.01 16.46
C ASP A 91 -10.12 10.74 15.29
N ALA A 92 -9.27 10.05 14.52
CA ALA A 92 -8.58 10.63 13.36
C ALA A 92 -9.53 11.10 12.24
N LEU A 93 -10.63 10.39 11.98
CA LEU A 93 -11.62 10.76 10.96
C LEU A 93 -12.53 11.91 11.41
N THR A 94 -12.69 12.12 12.73
CA THR A 94 -13.54 13.18 13.30
C THR A 94 -12.77 14.47 13.57
N GLU A 95 -11.45 14.40 13.70
CA GLU A 95 -10.59 15.58 13.70
C GLU A 95 -10.62 16.28 12.33
N LYS A 96 -10.94 17.59 12.32
CA LYS A 96 -10.75 18.40 11.11
C LYS A 96 -9.25 18.35 10.76
N PRO A 97 -8.85 17.99 9.52
CA PRO A 97 -7.45 18.02 9.16
C PRO A 97 -6.94 19.46 9.27
N SER A 98 -6.15 19.75 10.30
CA SER A 98 -5.62 21.09 10.55
C SER A 98 -4.58 21.52 9.51
N SER A 99 -4.10 20.56 8.71
CA SER A 99 -3.26 20.78 7.55
C SER A 99 -3.33 19.53 6.68
N ARG A 100 -4.05 19.58 5.57
CA ARG A 100 -3.72 18.67 4.46
C ARG A 100 -2.28 18.99 4.11
N ALA A 101 -1.38 18.02 4.21
CA ALA A 101 -0.01 18.25 3.83
C ALA A 101 -0.01 18.73 2.37
N GLY A 102 0.38 19.97 2.15
CA GLY A 102 0.45 20.54 0.80
C GLY A 102 1.46 19.72 -0.02
N LYS A 103 1.23 19.57 -1.32
CA LYS A 103 2.20 18.94 -2.22
C LYS A 103 3.56 19.63 -2.08
N GLY A 104 4.52 18.96 -1.45
CA GLY A 104 5.84 19.52 -1.12
C GLY A 104 6.21 19.43 0.37
N GLU A 105 5.23 19.50 1.28
CA GLU A 105 5.49 19.48 2.72
C GLU A 105 6.08 18.16 3.20
N VAL A 106 5.64 17.02 2.65
CA VAL A 106 6.23 15.71 2.97
C VAL A 106 7.69 15.64 2.54
N ARG A 107 8.03 16.26 1.40
CA ARG A 107 9.40 16.29 0.88
C ARG A 107 10.30 17.20 1.71
N ASP A 108 9.78 18.34 2.14
CA ASP A 108 10.50 19.29 2.98
C ASP A 108 10.67 18.76 4.41
N TRP A 109 9.67 18.04 4.94
CA TRP A 109 9.75 17.30 6.18
C TRP A 109 10.81 16.18 6.10
N LEU A 110 10.81 15.37 5.04
CA LEU A 110 11.83 14.33 4.84
C LEU A 110 13.24 14.91 4.70
N LYS A 111 13.40 16.06 4.04
CA LYS A 111 14.70 16.75 3.95
C LYS A 111 15.18 17.25 5.31
N SER A 112 14.28 17.76 6.15
CA SER A 112 14.63 18.20 7.51
C SER A 112 15.14 17.06 8.40
N LEU A 113 14.79 15.82 8.08
CA LEU A 113 15.26 14.61 8.78
C LEU A 113 16.60 14.08 8.27
N LEU A 114 17.02 14.48 7.07
CA LEU A 114 18.24 13.98 6.40
C LEU A 114 19.38 15.00 6.42
N GLU A 115 19.11 16.24 6.81
CA GLU A 115 20.10 17.29 7.04
C GLU A 115 20.34 17.44 8.56
N GLU A 116 21.16 16.56 9.12
CA GLU A 116 21.93 16.77 10.37
C GLU A 116 23.40 17.07 10.04
#